data_AF-A0A9D8A5T5-F1
#
_entry.id   AF-A0A9D8A5T5-F1
#
_cell.length_a   1.000
_cell.length_b   1.000
_cell.length_c   1.000
_cell.angle_alpha   90.00
_cell.angle_beta   90.00
_cell.angle_gamma   90.00
#
_symmetry.space_group_name_H-M   'P 1'
#
loop_
_entity.id
_entity.type
_entity.pdbx_description
1 polymer ?
#
loop_
_entity_poly.entity_id
_entity_poly.type
_entity_poly.pdbx_seq_one_letter_code
_entity_poly.pdbx_strand_id
1 'polypeptide(L)'
;MDKKLANYILLMMKGFESCILENLTKVGTTVESLRFDDFSFHYFMISPLTEKFRVLSKVEELLVFIENLKAQLNESKKSQVLLAEIIVNQALN
;
A
#
# COMPACT_ATOMS: atom_id res chain seq x y z
N MET A 1 -6.61 18.56 -12.58
CA MET A 1 -6.76 17.09 -12.69
C MET A 1 -7.64 16.63 -11.54
N ASP A 2 -8.63 15.76 -11.80
CA ASP A 2 -9.48 15.19 -10.75
C ASP A 2 -8.62 14.33 -9.80
N LYS A 3 -8.60 14.66 -8.50
CA LYS A 3 -7.82 13.95 -7.47
C LYS A 3 -8.22 12.48 -7.38
N LYS A 4 -9.50 12.16 -7.57
CA LYS A 4 -9.99 10.76 -7.51
C LYS A 4 -9.44 9.95 -8.68
N LEU A 5 -9.41 10.53 -9.87
CA LEU A 5 -8.83 9.91 -11.05
C LEU A 5 -7.33 9.68 -10.90
N ALA A 6 -6.60 10.66 -10.36
CA ALA A 6 -5.17 10.53 -10.07
C ALA A 6 -4.89 9.38 -9.10
N ASN A 7 -5.66 9.30 -8.00
CA ASN A 7 -5.53 8.23 -7.01
C ASN A 7 -5.85 6.85 -7.61
N TYR A 8 -6.88 6.76 -8.44
CA TYR A 8 -7.21 5.52 -9.14
C TYR A 8 -6.07 5.06 -10.06
N ILE A 9 -5.51 5.98 -10.86
CA ILE A 9 -4.39 5.66 -11.77
C ILE A 9 -3.18 5.20 -10.96
N LEU A 10 -2.86 5.89 -9.85
CA LEU A 10 -1.76 5.50 -8.98
C LEU A 10 -1.96 4.10 -8.39
N LEU A 11 -3.15 3.79 -7.88
CA LEU A 11 -3.47 2.48 -7.34
C LEU A 11 -3.37 1.39 -8.42
N MET A 12 -3.87 1.69 -9.62
CA MET A 12 -3.78 0.78 -10.76
C MET A 12 -2.32 0.51 -11.14
N MET A 13 -1.50 1.56 -11.26
CA MET A 13 -0.05 1.42 -11.52
C MET A 13 0.68 0.60 -10.46
N LYS A 14 0.35 0.79 -9.18
CA LYS A 14 0.86 -0.05 -8.09
C LYS A 14 0.44 -1.52 -8.25
N GLY A 15 -0.79 -1.78 -8.69
CA GLY A 15 -1.24 -3.13 -9.00
C GLY A 15 -0.48 -3.81 -10.14
N PHE A 16 0.01 -3.02 -11.11
CA PHE A 16 0.84 -3.51 -12.22
C PHE A 16 2.35 -3.51 -11.92
N GLU A 17 2.78 -3.14 -10.71
CA GLU A 17 4.19 -2.95 -10.37
C GLU A 17 5.04 -4.17 -10.72
N SER A 18 4.63 -5.38 -10.33
CA SER A 18 5.38 -6.60 -10.66
C SER A 18 5.54 -6.80 -12.17
N CYS A 19 4.46 -6.60 -12.95
CA CYS A 19 4.51 -6.72 -14.40
C CYS A 19 5.46 -5.68 -15.02
N ILE A 20 5.40 -4.43 -14.53
CA ILE A 20 6.26 -3.33 -14.98
C ILE A 20 7.73 -3.66 -14.70
N LEU A 21 8.03 -4.08 -13.47
CA LEU A 21 9.39 -4.41 -13.05
C LEU A 21 9.97 -5.59 -13.85
N GLU A 22 9.18 -6.62 -14.11
CA GLU A 22 9.63 -7.81 -14.84
C GLU A 22 9.81 -7.59 -16.34
N ASN A 23 8.92 -6.81 -16.97
CA ASN A 23 8.84 -6.78 -18.44
C ASN A 23 9.25 -5.43 -19.05
N LEU A 24 9.13 -4.34 -18.29
CA LEU A 24 9.24 -2.97 -18.81
C LEU A 24 10.44 -2.20 -18.23
N THR A 25 11.34 -2.88 -17.52
CA THR A 25 12.60 -2.30 -17.04
C THR A 25 13.81 -2.83 -17.79
N LYS A 26 14.89 -2.05 -17.79
CA LYS A 26 16.21 -2.46 -18.27
C LYS A 26 16.90 -3.21 -17.16
N VAL A 27 17.08 -4.51 -17.35
CA VAL A 27 17.83 -5.39 -16.45
C VAL A 27 19.29 -5.47 -16.92
N GLY A 28 20.24 -5.54 -15.97
CA GLY A 28 21.67 -5.72 -16.27
C GLY A 28 22.43 -4.45 -16.66
N THR A 29 21.87 -3.27 -16.42
CA THR A 29 22.53 -1.96 -16.61
C THR A 29 23.02 -1.39 -15.27
N THR A 30 23.97 -0.44 -15.31
CA THR A 30 24.50 0.23 -14.09
C THR A 30 23.43 0.95 -13.27
N VAL A 31 22.35 1.39 -13.91
CA VAL A 31 21.17 1.99 -13.26
C VAL A 31 19.93 1.29 -13.79
N GLU A 32 19.10 0.77 -12.90
CA GLU A 32 17.78 0.26 -13.25
C GLU A 32 16.91 1.41 -13.74
N SER A 33 16.27 1.23 -14.90
CA SER A 33 15.43 2.26 -15.51
C SER A 33 14.34 1.65 -16.35
N LEU A 34 13.27 2.41 -16.60
CA LEU A 34 12.20 1.98 -17.51
C LEU A 34 12.71 1.92 -18.95
N ARG A 35 12.25 0.91 -19.69
CA ARG A 35 12.24 0.91 -21.15
C ARG A 35 11.11 1.84 -21.58
N PHE A 36 11.44 3.10 -21.80
CA PHE A 36 10.45 4.16 -21.96
C PHE A 36 9.47 3.88 -23.11
N ASP A 37 9.98 3.52 -24.30
CA ASP A 37 9.14 3.24 -25.46
C ASP A 37 8.18 2.07 -25.19
N ASP A 38 8.72 0.94 -24.69
CA ASP A 38 7.92 -0.24 -24.36
C ASP A 38 6.83 0.07 -23.32
N PHE A 39 7.19 0.86 -22.30
CA PHE A 39 6.24 1.30 -21.26
C PHE A 39 5.17 2.23 -21.83
N SER A 40 5.56 3.21 -22.65
CA SER A 40 4.64 4.19 -23.25
C SER A 40 3.62 3.56 -24.21
N PHE A 41 4.00 2.48 -24.89
CA PHE A 41 3.09 1.73 -25.77
C PHE A 41 2.42 0.54 -25.09
N HIS A 42 2.73 0.26 -23.81
CA HIS A 42 2.13 -0.84 -23.08
C HIS A 42 0.63 -0.61 -22.84
N TYR A 43 -0.18 -1.61 -23.15
CA TYR A 43 -1.62 -1.56 -22.92
C TYR A 43 -1.94 -1.89 -21.46
N PHE A 44 -2.32 -0.88 -20.69
CA PHE A 44 -2.87 -1.07 -19.35
C PHE A 44 -4.40 -1.22 -19.40
N MET A 45 -4.90 -2.25 -18.73
CA MET A 45 -6.35 -2.43 -18.57
C MET A 45 -6.91 -1.36 -17.63
N ILE A 46 -7.80 -0.52 -18.15
CA ILE A 46 -8.54 0.46 -17.36
C ILE A 46 -9.95 -0.05 -17.14
N SER A 47 -10.40 -0.10 -15.87
CA SER A 47 -11.75 -0.55 -15.55
C SER A 47 -12.82 0.43 -16.06
N PRO A 48 -14.08 -0.01 -16.24
CA PRO A 48 -15.21 0.87 -16.50
C PRO A 48 -15.45 1.87 -15.36
N LEU A 49 -16.10 3.01 -15.65
CA LEU A 49 -16.27 4.11 -14.70
C LEU A 49 -16.93 3.68 -13.38
N THR A 50 -17.98 2.88 -13.44
CA THR A 50 -18.67 2.34 -12.25
C THR A 50 -17.71 1.52 -11.37
N GLU A 51 -16.90 0.68 -12.00
CA GLU A 51 -15.93 -0.15 -11.29
C GLU A 51 -14.78 0.67 -10.69
N LYS A 52 -14.36 1.77 -11.33
CA LYS A 52 -13.34 2.68 -10.76
C LYS A 52 -13.78 3.18 -9.39
N PHE A 53 -15.03 3.62 -9.27
CA PHE A 53 -15.56 4.14 -8.01
C PHE A 53 -15.71 3.05 -6.96
N ARG A 54 -16.16 1.85 -7.35
CA ARG A 54 -16.28 0.70 -6.44
C ARG A 54 -14.93 0.30 -5.85
N VAL A 55 -13.89 0.22 -6.69
CA VAL A 55 -12.52 -0.10 -6.27
C VAL A 55 -11.97 0.95 -5.33
N LEU A 56 -12.09 2.23 -5.69
CA LEU A 56 -11.63 3.34 -4.83
C LEU A 56 -12.30 3.30 -3.45
N SER A 57 -13.63 3.11 -3.41
CA SER A 57 -14.37 3.02 -2.16
C SER A 57 -13.89 1.86 -1.30
N LYS A 58 -13.63 0.69 -1.91
CA LYS A 58 -13.19 -0.49 -1.16
C LYS A 58 -11.77 -0.35 -0.62
N VAL A 59 -10.88 0.26 -1.40
CA VAL A 59 -9.50 0.50 -0.97
C VAL A 59 -9.46 1.46 0.20
N GLU A 60 -10.26 2.54 0.16
CA GLU A 60 -10.38 3.47 1.27
C GLU A 60 -10.89 2.77 2.54
N GLU A 61 -11.96 1.97 2.42
CA GLU A 61 -12.50 1.18 3.52
C GLU A 61 -11.44 0.26 4.15
N LEU A 62 -10.65 -0.43 3.33
CA LEU A 62 -9.61 -1.34 3.79
C LEU A 62 -8.44 -0.59 4.46
N LEU A 63 -8.05 0.58 3.95
CA LEU A 63 -7.00 1.39 4.57
C LEU A 63 -7.43 1.89 5.96
N VAL A 64 -8.67 2.35 6.09
CA VAL A 64 -9.23 2.73 7.41
C VAL A 64 -9.25 1.54 8.36
N PHE A 65 -9.66 0.36 7.87
CA PHE A 65 -9.65 -0.86 8.67
C PHE A 65 -8.24 -1.22 9.17
N ILE A 66 -7.23 -1.10 8.32
CA ILE A 66 -5.82 -1.33 8.68
C ILE A 66 -5.35 -0.35 9.75
N GLU A 67 -5.69 0.93 9.65
CA GLU A 67 -5.31 1.92 10.67
C GLU A 67 -5.96 1.62 12.03
N ASN A 68 -7.22 1.18 12.04
CA ASN A 68 -7.88 0.73 13.28
C ASN A 68 -7.18 -0.48 13.89
N LEU A 69 -6.80 -1.48 13.08
CA LEU A 69 -6.07 -2.65 13.56
C LEU A 69 -4.69 -2.27 14.14
N LYS A 70 -3.96 -1.36 13.48
CA LYS A 70 -2.68 -0.86 13.98
C LYS A 70 -2.84 -0.14 15.32
N ALA A 71 -3.89 0.67 15.48
CA ALA A 71 -4.18 1.37 16.73
C ALA A 71 -4.44 0.39 17.88
N GLN A 72 -5.30 -0.62 17.67
CA GLN A 72 -5.61 -1.66 18.66
C GLN A 72 -4.36 -2.46 19.05
N LEU A 73 -3.54 -2.84 18.07
CA LEU A 73 -2.30 -3.56 18.32
C LEU A 73 -1.32 -2.73 19.18
N ASN A 74 -1.22 -1.43 18.90
CA ASN A 74 -0.35 -0.54 19.65
C ASN A 74 -0.83 -0.33 21.09
N GLU A 75 -2.14 -0.19 21.29
CA GLU A 75 -2.75 -0.12 22.62
C GLU A 75 -2.48 -1.38 23.43
N SER A 76 -2.72 -2.57 22.85
CA SER A 76 -2.43 -3.84 23.51
C SER A 76 -0.96 -3.98 23.91
N LYS A 77 -0.03 -3.59 23.03
CA LYS A 77 1.42 -3.59 23.35
C LYS A 77 1.75 -2.66 24.52
N LYS A 78 1.17 -1.46 24.57
CA LYS A 78 1.37 -0.52 25.68
C LYS A 78 0.86 -1.10 27.00
N SER A 79 -0.33 -1.70 26.99
CA SER A 79 -0.88 -2.36 28.18
C SER A 79 0.02 -3.51 28.65
N GLN A 80 0.54 -4.34 27.75
CA GLN A 80 1.46 -5.43 28.10
C GLN A 80 2.75 -4.92 28.75
N VAL A 81 3.35 -3.86 28.20
CA VAL A 81 4.55 -3.24 28.77
C VAL A 81 4.27 -2.68 30.16
N LEU A 82 3.19 -1.91 30.32
CA LEU A 82 2.81 -1.35 31.63
C LEU A 82 2.57 -2.44 32.68
N LEU A 83 1.86 -3.52 32.31
CA LEU A 83 1.64 -4.64 33.21
C LEU A 83 2.94 -5.33 33.60
N ALA A 84 3.86 -5.52 32.66
CA ALA A 84 5.18 -6.09 32.94
C ALA A 84 5.99 -5.19 33.89
N GLU A 85 5.99 -3.88 33.69
CA GLU A 85 6.64 -2.92 34.59
C GLU A 85 6.06 -2.96 36.00
N ILE A 86 4.72 -3.03 36.13
CA ILE A 86 4.05 -3.16 37.43
C ILE A 86 4.48 -4.45 38.13
N ILE A 87 4.48 -5.58 37.43
CA ILE A 87 4.85 -6.88 37.99
C ILE A 87 6.32 -6.88 38.45
N VAL A 88 7.23 -6.33 37.64
CA VAL A 88 8.66 -6.23 37.99
C VAL A 88 8.85 -5.34 39.23
N ASN A 89 8.20 -4.18 39.27
CA ASN A 89 8.27 -3.30 40.44
C ASN A 89 7.65 -3.92 41.70
N GLN A 90 6.60 -4.73 41.56
CA GLN A 90 6.02 -5.48 42.69
C GLN A 90 6.92 -6.62 43.18
N ALA A 91 7.70 -7.25 42.29
CA ALA A 91 8.59 -8.34 42.65
C ALA A 91 9.94 -7.87 43.25
N LEU A 92 10.33 -6.62 43.00
CA LEU A 92 11.56 -5.99 43.52
C LEU A 92 11.35 -5.21 44.82
N ASN A 93 10.09 -4.96 45.22
CA ASN A 93 9.71 -4.42 46.51
C ASN A 93 9.34 -5.54 47.49
#